data_AF-A0A2G6GWQ1-F1
#
_entry.id   AF-A0A2G6GWQ1-F1
#
_cell.length_a   1.000
_cell.length_b   1.000
_cell.length_c   1.000
_cell.angle_alpha   90.00
_cell.angle_beta   90.00
_cell.angle_gamma   90.00
#
_symmetry.space_group_name_H-M   'P 1'
#
loop_
_entity.id
_entity.type
_entity.pdbx_description
1 polymer ?
#
loop_
_entity_poly.entity_id
_entity_poly.type
_entity_poly.pdbx_seq_one_letter_code
_entity_poly.pdbx_strand_id
1 'polypeptide(L)' 'HCFPNGNGRHSRLITDTLLEDVLGKTRFSWGSSDLTNAGNARNEYIKALRSADNGDLEPLKSFVRK' A
#
# COMPACT_ATOMS: atom_id res chain seq x y z
N HIS A 1 -0.96 -8.16 -11.90
CA HIS A 1 -1.28 -9.19 -10.87
C HIS A 1 -0.67 -10.51 -11.33
N CYS A 2 0.62 -10.73 -11.04
CA CYS A 2 1.43 -11.73 -11.73
C CYS A 2 1.47 -13.10 -11.04
N PHE A 3 1.04 -13.18 -9.77
CA PHE A 3 1.07 -14.41 -8.98
C PHE A 3 -0.35 -14.87 -8.59
N PRO A 4 -0.57 -16.18 -8.33
CA PRO A 4 -1.85 -16.67 -7.80
C PRO A 4 -2.21 -16.05 -6.44
N ASN A 5 -1.22 -15.81 -5.59
CA ASN A 5 -1.38 -15.25 -4.25
C ASN A 5 -0.22 -14.31 -3.90
N GLY A 6 -0.45 -13.38 -2.98
CA GLY A 6 0.63 -12.57 -2.39
C GLY A 6 1.01 -11.30 -3.15
N ASN A 7 0.31 -10.95 -4.24
CA ASN A 7 0.60 -9.73 -5.02
C ASN A 7 0.66 -8.46 -4.16
N GLY A 8 -0.27 -8.27 -3.23
CA GLY A 8 -0.25 -7.10 -2.34
C GLY A 8 1.01 -7.01 -1.45
N ARG A 9 1.51 -8.15 -0.94
CA ARG A 9 2.77 -8.18 -0.15
C ARG A 9 3.97 -7.87 -1.04
N HIS A 10 4.01 -8.49 -2.21
CA HIS A 10 5.08 -8.28 -3.18
C HIS A 10 5.14 -6.82 -3.66
N SER A 11 4.00 -6.23 -4.02
CA SER A 11 3.94 -4.83 -4.47
C SER A 11 4.38 -3.85 -3.38
N ARG A 12 3.98 -4.07 -2.11
CA ARG A 12 4.42 -3.23 -0.99
C ARG A 12 5.92 -3.34 -0.76
N LEU A 13 6.47 -4.55 -0.75
CA LEU A 13 7.90 -4.79 -0.60
C LEU A 13 8.70 -4.07 -1.70
N ILE A 14 8.33 -4.25 -2.98
CA ILE A 14 9.02 -3.57 -4.09
C ILE A 14 8.92 -2.05 -3.94
N THR A 15 7.75 -1.54 -3.52
CA THR A 15 7.57 -0.10 -3.32
C THR A 15 8.51 0.45 -2.25
N ASP A 16 8.62 -0.23 -1.12
CA ASP A 16 9.49 0.19 -0.02
C ASP A 16 10.97 0.11 -0.43
N THR A 17 11.40 -0.98 -1.06
CA THR A 17 12.76 -1.13 -1.61
C THR A 17 13.10 -0.02 -2.61
N LEU A 18 12.18 0.30 -3.54
CA LEU A 18 12.39 1.38 -4.49
C LEU A 18 12.53 2.73 -3.80
N LEU A 19 11.69 3.01 -2.80
CA LEU A 19 11.75 4.27 -2.07
C LEU A 19 13.07 4.42 -1.32
N GLU A 20 13.47 3.40 -0.56
CA GLU A 20 14.64 3.47 0.31
C GLU A 20 15.95 3.34 -0.47
N ASP A 21 16.10 2.26 -1.24
CA ASP A 21 17.39 1.86 -1.79
C ASP A 21 17.74 2.58 -3.09
N VAL A 22 16.73 3.03 -3.84
CA VAL A 22 16.93 3.67 -5.16
C VAL A 22 16.70 5.17 -5.09
N LEU A 23 15.67 5.62 -4.37
CA LEU A 23 15.25 7.03 -4.35
C LEU A 23 15.70 7.80 -3.11
N GLY A 24 16.24 7.12 -2.09
CA GLY A 24 16.64 7.75 -0.82
C GLY A 24 15.47 8.44 -0.10
N LYS A 25 14.26 7.92 -0.26
CA LYS A 25 13.03 8.41 0.37
C LYS A 25 12.62 7.51 1.52
N THR A 26 11.95 8.09 2.51
CA THR A 26 11.34 7.31 3.58
C THR A 26 10.26 6.39 3.02
N ARG A 27 10.33 5.11 3.38
CA ARG A 27 9.29 4.12 3.08
C ARG A 27 7.91 4.56 3.56
N PHE A 28 6.88 3.93 2.99
CA PHE A 28 5.53 4.14 3.46
C PHE A 28 5.32 3.47 4.82
N SER A 29 4.50 4.09 5.66
CA SER A 29 4.05 3.48 6.93
C SER A 29 2.97 2.43 6.69
N TRP A 30 2.34 2.47 5.51
CA TRP A 30 1.19 1.62 5.14
C TRP A 30 0.05 1.69 6.16
N GLY A 31 -0.15 2.87 6.76
CA GLY A 31 -1.18 3.10 7.77
C GLY A 31 -0.81 2.63 9.17
N SER A 32 0.47 2.39 9.45
CA SER A 32 0.99 1.98 10.77
C SER A 32 0.33 0.72 11.35
N SER A 33 -0.28 -0.10 10.48
CA SER A 33 -1.23 -1.15 10.87
C SER A 33 -0.91 -2.50 10.23
N ASP A 34 -1.31 -3.57 10.90
CA ASP A 34 -1.28 -4.93 10.37
C ASP A 34 -2.27 -5.08 9.20
N LEU A 35 -1.75 -5.06 7.97
CA LEU A 35 -2.51 -5.30 6.74
C LEU A 35 -2.69 -6.79 6.40
N THR A 36 -2.08 -7.67 7.20
CA THR A 36 -2.14 -9.12 7.04
C THR A 36 -3.44 -9.69 7.60
N ASN A 37 -3.91 -9.17 8.74
CA ASN A 37 -5.16 -9.58 9.36
C ASN A 37 -6.39 -8.81 8.83
N ALA A 38 -7.56 -9.44 8.90
CA ALA A 38 -8.82 -8.80 8.57
C ALA A 38 -9.15 -7.77 9.67
N GLY A 39 -8.97 -6.49 9.39
CA GLY A 39 -9.22 -5.40 10.32
C GLY A 39 -9.53 -4.08 9.61
N ASN A 40 -9.82 -3.04 10.39
CA ASN A 40 -10.23 -1.74 9.87
C ASN A 40 -9.20 -1.14 8.89
N ALA A 41 -7.91 -1.27 9.20
CA ALA A 41 -6.84 -0.78 8.32
C ALA A 41 -6.81 -1.47 6.95
N ARG A 42 -7.05 -2.79 6.89
CA ARG A 42 -7.13 -3.51 5.62
C ARG A 42 -8.34 -3.05 4.79
N ASN A 43 -9.47 -2.82 5.44
CA ASN A 43 -10.67 -2.32 4.77
C ASN A 43 -10.47 -0.90 4.23
N GLU A 44 -9.82 -0.02 5.00
CA GLU A 44 -9.42 1.31 4.54
C GLU A 44 -8.47 1.25 3.35
N TYR A 45 -7.43 0.41 3.43
CA TYR A 45 -6.48 0.21 2.35
C TYR A 45 -7.15 -0.27 1.05
N ILE A 46 -8.05 -1.27 1.14
CA ILE A 46 -8.78 -1.78 -0.03
C ILE A 46 -9.71 -0.71 -0.60
N LYS A 47 -10.38 0.08 0.24
CA LYS A 47 -11.21 1.20 -0.23
C LYS A 47 -10.36 2.25 -0.96
N ALA A 48 -9.21 2.61 -0.41
CA ALA A 48 -8.29 3.55 -1.02
C ALA A 48 -7.74 3.04 -2.37
N LEU A 49 -7.41 1.75 -2.47
CA LEU A 49 -7.03 1.13 -3.75
C LEU A 49 -8.16 1.18 -4.77
N ARG A 50 -9.41 0.90 -4.38
CA ARG A 50 -10.56 0.99 -5.29
C ARG A 50 -10.84 2.42 -5.75
N SER A 51 -10.63 3.43 -4.91
CA SER A 51 -10.68 4.83 -5.34
C SER A 51 -9.59 5.13 -6.36
N ALA A 52 -8.37 4.64 -6.11
CA ALA A 52 -7.24 4.79 -7.02
C ALA A 52 -7.49 4.12 -8.38
N ASP A 53 -8.11 2.93 -8.39
CA ASP A 53 -8.52 2.23 -9.62
C ASP A 53 -9.52 3.05 -10.45
N ASN A 54 -10.29 3.95 -9.81
CA ASN A 54 -11.22 4.88 -10.46
C ASN A 54 -10.59 6.27 -10.77
N GLY A 55 -9.27 6.40 -10.57
CA GLY A 55 -8.52 7.64 -10.87
C GLY A 55 -8.33 8.58 -9.68
N ASP A 56 -8.95 8.31 -8.52
CA ASP A 56 -8.77 9.13 -7.31
C ASP A 56 -7.66 8.55 -6.42
N LEU A 57 -6.46 9.10 -6.55
CA LEU A 57 -5.27 8.66 -5.82
C LEU A 57 -5.13 9.26 -4.42
N GLU A 58 -5.87 10.32 -4.09
CA GLU A 58 -5.69 11.03 -2.82
C GLU A 58 -5.95 10.17 -1.58
N PRO A 59 -7.00 9.31 -1.54
CA PRO A 59 -7.21 8.39 -0.43
C PRO A 59 -6.01 7.45 -0.21
N LEU A 60 -5.40 6.96 -1.30
CA LEU A 60 -4.26 6.07 -1.23
C LEU A 60 -3.01 6.79 -0.73
N LYS A 61 -2.72 7.99 -1.26
CA LYS A 61 -1.59 8.83 -0.81
C LYS A 61 -1.67 9.15 0.69
N SER A 62 -2.86 9.50 1.17
CA SER A 62 -3.09 9.74 2.59
C SER A 62 -2.87 8.48 3.41
N PHE A 63 -3.47 7.35 2.99
CA PHE A 63 -3.36 6.08 3.69
C PHE A 63 -1.90 5.62 3.88
N VAL A 64 -1.07 5.67 2.83
CA VAL A 64 0.30 5.13 2.88
C VAL A 64 1.26 5.94 3.75
N ARG A 65 0.84 7.12 4.23
CA ARG A 65 1.61 8.01 5.11
C ARG A 65 1.05 8.17 6.52
N LYS A 66 -0.11 7.57 6.82
CA LYS A 66 -0.70 7.53 8.17
C LYS A 66 0.22 6.80 9.15
#